data_AF-E9G824-F1
#
_entry.id   AF-E9G824-F1
#
_cell.length_a   1.000
_cell.length_b   1.000
_cell.length_c   1.000
_cell.angle_alpha   90.00
_cell.angle_beta   90.00
_cell.angle_gamma   90.00
#
_symmetry.space_group_name_H-M   'P 1'
#
loop_
_entity.id
_entity.type
_entity.pdbx_description
1 polymer ?
#
loop_
_entity_poly.entity_id
_entity_poly.type
_entity_poly.pdbx_seq_one_letter_code
_entity_poly.pdbx_strand_id
1 'polypeptide(L)'
;MADGQQREGQVGGEQHGQDADDRRLVRRALHPGPAGLNDEVIQAAPLVHVGNFKERDPPIFRGLPHEDVMEWSYQFQRVSAFNQWGPDQQLRHIEFSLEGVAARWFSGLRPRPETIAGLMGALQAAFRHHNYALELESQLRARKMGVDEPVMSYCYDIIYLCSKLL
;
A
#
# COMPACT_ATOMS: atom_id res chain seq x y z
N MET A 1 -11.09 58.94 -13.34
CA MET A 1 -12.54 58.91 -13.04
C MET A 1 -12.82 57.52 -12.48
N ALA A 2 -13.46 57.43 -11.30
CA ALA A 2 -13.42 56.36 -10.27
C ALA A 2 -12.22 56.55 -9.31
N ASP A 3 -12.29 57.22 -8.14
CA ASP A 3 -13.30 57.27 -7.05
C ASP A 3 -13.48 55.90 -6.39
N GLY A 4 -13.24 55.61 -5.12
CA GLY A 4 -12.75 56.26 -3.89
C GLY A 4 -12.45 55.06 -2.95
N GLN A 5 -11.64 55.08 -1.90
CA GLN A 5 -11.81 55.75 -0.60
C GLN A 5 -11.07 54.83 0.40
N GLN A 6 -10.11 55.32 1.17
CA GLN A 6 -9.91 54.87 2.56
C GLN A 6 -8.85 55.74 3.24
N ARG A 7 -9.32 56.60 4.14
CA ARG A 7 -8.52 57.24 5.17
C ARG A 7 -9.28 57.14 6.49
N GLU A 8 -8.52 56.81 7.52
CA GLU A 8 -8.69 57.22 8.92
C GLU A 8 -9.88 56.52 9.63
N GLY A 9 -9.82 56.14 10.89
CA GLY A 9 -8.87 56.39 11.95
C GLY A 9 -9.39 55.68 13.21
N GLN A 10 -8.47 55.55 14.15
CA GLN A 10 -8.53 54.91 15.46
C GLN A 10 -9.63 55.45 16.40
N VAL A 11 -10.09 54.63 17.34
CA VAL A 11 -10.21 54.89 18.81
C VAL A 11 -11.16 53.88 19.45
N GLY A 12 -10.71 53.29 20.57
CA GLY A 12 -11.48 52.37 21.39
C GLY A 12 -12.48 53.06 22.33
N GLY A 13 -13.26 52.27 23.05
CA GLY A 13 -14.16 52.75 24.08
C GLY A 13 -15.23 51.73 24.42
N GLU A 14 -15.17 51.27 25.66
CA GLU A 14 -15.96 50.20 26.25
C GLU A 14 -17.43 50.56 26.55
N GLN A 15 -18.19 49.50 26.88
CA GLN A 15 -19.39 49.41 27.75
C GLN A 15 -20.76 49.73 27.13
N HIS A 16 -21.68 48.75 27.18
CA HIS A 16 -22.68 48.61 28.26
C HIS A 16 -23.93 47.84 27.77
N GLY A 17 -24.38 46.84 28.55
CA GLY A 17 -25.81 46.54 28.73
C GLY A 17 -26.37 45.22 28.16
N GLN A 18 -26.73 44.33 29.11
CA GLN A 18 -27.95 43.48 29.12
C GLN A 18 -28.01 42.31 28.11
N ASP A 19 -28.56 41.12 28.36
CA ASP A 19 -29.28 40.41 29.42
C ASP A 19 -29.25 38.94 28.90
N ALA A 20 -28.98 37.88 29.67
CA ALA A 20 -30.01 37.09 30.32
C ALA A 20 -29.40 35.73 30.75
N ASP A 21 -30.07 35.14 31.74
CA ASP A 21 -30.16 33.69 32.02
C ASP A 21 -29.22 33.06 33.07
N ASP A 22 -29.66 33.27 34.31
CA ASP A 22 -30.05 32.23 35.27
C ASP A 22 -28.96 31.35 35.92
N ARG A 23 -28.52 31.82 37.10
CA ARG A 23 -27.93 31.01 38.16
C ARG A 23 -28.92 30.95 39.32
N ARG A 24 -29.26 29.73 39.80
CA ARG A 24 -29.11 29.27 41.20
C ARG A 24 -29.73 27.87 41.39
N LEU A 25 -28.97 26.81 41.69
CA LEU A 25 -28.27 26.46 42.95
C LEU A 25 -29.14 25.70 43.96
N VAL A 26 -28.91 24.38 44.08
CA VAL A 26 -29.11 23.53 45.27
C VAL A 26 -28.64 22.11 44.91
N ARG A 27 -28.02 21.27 45.74
CA ARG A 27 -27.37 21.34 47.07
C ARG A 27 -26.66 19.97 47.22
N ARG A 28 -25.48 19.97 47.83
CA ARG A 28 -24.69 18.78 48.20
C ARG A 28 -25.36 18.08 49.40
N ALA A 29 -25.49 16.75 49.37
CA ALA A 29 -25.77 15.93 50.55
C ALA A 29 -25.00 14.59 50.49
N LEU A 30 -24.54 14.15 51.66
CA LEU A 30 -23.52 13.14 51.94
C LEU A 30 -23.96 11.69 51.65
N HIS A 31 -22.96 10.82 51.45
CA HIS A 31 -23.04 9.35 51.44
C HIS A 31 -23.64 8.75 52.73
N PRO A 32 -24.12 7.49 52.66
CA PRO A 32 -23.29 6.39 53.19
C PRO A 32 -23.24 5.16 52.24
N GLY A 33 -22.11 4.45 52.20
CA GLY A 33 -21.98 3.14 51.50
C GLY A 33 -22.45 1.98 52.40
N PRO A 34 -22.04 0.72 52.15
CA PRO A 34 -21.52 0.11 50.93
C PRO A 34 -22.24 -1.22 50.58
N ALA A 35 -22.61 -1.49 49.33
CA ALA A 35 -22.94 -2.84 48.87
C ALA A 35 -23.05 -2.86 47.34
N GLY A 36 -22.36 -3.79 46.72
CA GLY A 36 -22.42 -4.02 45.28
C GLY A 36 -21.02 -4.09 44.68
N LEU A 37 -20.37 -5.24 44.88
CA LEU A 37 -19.34 -5.72 43.97
C LEU A 37 -20.00 -5.79 42.59
N ASN A 38 -19.79 -4.76 41.77
CA ASN A 38 -20.11 -4.87 40.37
C ASN A 38 -18.98 -5.71 39.77
N ASP A 39 -19.30 -6.97 39.47
CA ASP A 39 -18.49 -7.85 38.66
C ASP A 39 -18.18 -7.14 37.34
N GLU A 40 -17.03 -6.48 37.31
CA GLU A 40 -16.40 -5.96 36.12
C GLU A 40 -15.96 -7.17 35.30
N VAL A 41 -16.90 -7.77 34.56
CA VAL A 41 -16.56 -8.70 33.49
C VAL A 41 -16.00 -7.86 32.36
N ILE A 42 -14.72 -7.46 32.48
CA ILE A 42 -13.90 -7.15 31.31
C ILE A 42 -13.90 -8.44 30.49
N GLN A 43 -14.84 -8.54 29.56
CA GLN A 43 -14.74 -9.51 28.47
C GLN A 43 -13.52 -9.09 27.67
N ALA A 44 -12.36 -9.65 28.04
CA ALA A 44 -11.20 -9.66 27.18
C ALA A 44 -11.67 -10.26 25.86
N ALA A 45 -11.71 -9.42 24.81
CA ALA A 45 -11.92 -9.89 23.45
C ALA A 45 -10.99 -11.08 23.24
N PRO A 46 -11.47 -12.18 22.62
CA PRO A 46 -10.61 -13.34 22.42
C PRO A 46 -9.40 -12.84 21.64
N LEU A 47 -8.21 -12.96 22.26
CA LEU A 47 -6.96 -12.83 21.54
C LEU A 47 -6.98 -13.95 20.52
N VAL A 48 -7.45 -13.63 19.32
CA VAL A 48 -7.24 -14.49 18.16
C VAL A 48 -5.73 -14.60 18.08
N HIS A 49 -5.21 -15.75 18.50
CA HIS A 49 -3.86 -16.13 18.15
C HIS A 49 -3.89 -16.26 16.63
N VAL A 50 -3.61 -15.15 15.95
CA VAL A 50 -3.20 -15.16 14.55
C VAL A 50 -2.06 -16.16 14.56
N GLY A 51 -2.31 -17.33 13.95
CA GLY A 51 -1.32 -18.39 13.90
C GLY A 51 0.01 -17.78 13.47
N ASN A 52 1.10 -18.26 14.04
CA ASN A 52 2.44 -17.84 13.67
C ASN A 52 2.72 -18.24 12.20
N PHE A 53 2.10 -17.54 11.26
CA PHE A 53 2.37 -17.65 9.84
C PHE A 53 3.75 -17.04 9.67
N LYS A 54 4.74 -17.89 9.43
CA LYS A 54 6.08 -17.42 9.05
C LYS A 54 5.92 -16.56 7.80
N GLU A 55 6.35 -15.31 7.87
CA GLU A 55 6.44 -14.44 6.70
C GLU A 55 7.19 -15.17 5.59
N ARG A 56 6.73 -15.00 4.35
CA ARG A 56 7.43 -15.52 3.18
C ARG A 56 8.47 -14.52 2.74
N ASP A 57 9.68 -15.01 2.47
CA ASP A 57 10.71 -14.18 1.87
C ASP A 57 10.27 -13.69 0.47
N PRO A 58 10.48 -12.40 0.15
CA PRO A 58 10.22 -11.90 -1.19
C PRO A 58 11.22 -12.50 -2.18
N PRO A 59 10.83 -12.66 -3.46
CA PRO A 59 11.74 -13.14 -4.48
C PRO A 59 12.86 -12.13 -4.74
N ILE A 60 14.08 -12.61 -4.98
CA ILE A 60 15.21 -11.76 -5.39
C ILE A 60 15.17 -11.49 -6.89
N PHE A 61 15.45 -10.25 -7.29
CA PHE A 61 15.66 -9.84 -8.68
C PHE A 61 17.05 -9.26 -8.88
N ARG A 62 17.83 -9.85 -9.78
CA ARG A 62 19.23 -9.41 -10.03
C ARG A 62 19.35 -8.46 -11.22
N GLY A 63 18.33 -8.40 -12.08
CA GLY A 63 18.33 -7.65 -13.32
C GLY A 63 19.16 -8.32 -14.42
N LEU A 64 19.18 -9.66 -14.45
CA LEU A 64 19.88 -10.44 -15.48
C LEU A 64 19.04 -10.60 -16.75
N PRO A 65 19.65 -10.79 -17.93
CA PRO A 65 18.91 -10.89 -19.21
C PRO A 65 17.91 -12.05 -19.31
N HIS A 66 18.02 -13.07 -18.47
CA HIS A 66 17.08 -14.20 -18.45
C HIS A 66 15.99 -14.05 -17.38
N GLU A 67 16.09 -13.04 -16.50
CA GLU A 67 15.05 -12.77 -15.53
C GLU A 67 13.94 -11.94 -16.18
N ASP A 68 12.70 -12.24 -15.82
CA ASP A 68 11.52 -11.50 -16.26
C ASP A 68 11.02 -10.61 -15.12
N VAL A 69 11.18 -9.29 -15.29
CA VAL A 69 10.72 -8.30 -14.31
C VAL A 69 9.20 -8.35 -14.12
N MET A 70 8.41 -8.71 -15.14
CA MET A 70 6.95 -8.80 -15.04
C MET A 70 6.55 -9.99 -14.16
N GLU A 71 7.17 -11.14 -14.37
CA GLU A 71 6.95 -12.33 -13.54
C GLU A 71 7.41 -12.09 -12.11
N TRP A 72 8.62 -11.54 -11.93
CA TRP A 72 9.10 -11.19 -10.60
C TRP A 72 8.17 -10.20 -9.88
N SER A 73 7.67 -9.16 -10.58
CA SER A 73 6.74 -8.17 -10.00
C SER A 73 5.47 -8.83 -9.48
N TYR A 74 4.92 -9.78 -10.25
CA TYR A 74 3.74 -10.55 -9.86
C TYR A 74 4.01 -11.40 -8.62
N GLN A 75 5.15 -12.10 -8.57
CA GLN A 75 5.52 -12.90 -7.39
C GLN A 75 5.74 -12.05 -6.14
N PHE A 76 6.39 -10.89 -6.29
CA PHE A 76 6.56 -9.92 -5.19
C PHE A 76 5.21 -9.45 -4.64
N GLN A 77 4.25 -9.09 -5.51
CA GLN A 77 2.91 -8.69 -5.09
C GLN A 77 2.16 -9.81 -4.37
N ARG A 78 2.29 -11.06 -4.83
CA ARG A 78 1.70 -12.22 -4.14
C ARG A 78 2.26 -12.41 -2.73
N VAL A 79 3.59 -12.32 -2.58
CA VAL A 79 4.25 -12.42 -1.27
C VAL A 79 3.83 -11.25 -0.38
N SER A 80 3.80 -10.04 -0.91
CA SER A 80 3.31 -8.86 -0.21
C SER A 80 1.88 -9.01 0.29
N ALA A 81 0.98 -9.57 -0.53
CA ALA A 81 -0.41 -9.80 -0.14
C ALA A 81 -0.52 -10.87 0.94
N PHE A 82 0.24 -11.97 0.82
CA PHE A 82 0.29 -13.03 1.82
C PHE A 82 0.82 -12.52 3.18
N ASN A 83 1.89 -11.72 3.14
CA ASN A 83 2.49 -11.11 4.34
C ASN A 83 1.72 -9.87 4.84
N GLN A 84 0.64 -9.45 4.16
CA GLN A 84 -0.17 -8.27 4.50
C GLN A 84 0.64 -6.96 4.57
N TRP A 85 1.64 -6.81 3.71
CA TRP A 85 2.47 -5.61 3.65
C TRP A 85 1.69 -4.41 3.09
N GLY A 86 1.59 -3.35 3.89
CA GLY A 86 1.12 -2.04 3.42
C GLY A 86 2.11 -1.37 2.43
N PRO A 87 1.72 -0.26 1.78
CA PRO A 87 2.53 0.41 0.76
C PRO A 87 3.95 0.77 1.24
N ASP A 88 4.10 1.30 2.46
CA ASP A 88 5.41 1.64 3.03
C ASP A 88 6.27 0.40 3.31
N GLN A 89 5.65 -0.71 3.71
CA GLN A 89 6.37 -1.97 3.90
C GLN A 89 6.86 -2.50 2.56
N GLN A 90 6.02 -2.48 1.52
CA GLN A 90 6.42 -2.89 0.17
C GLN A 90 7.61 -2.08 -0.35
N LEU A 91 7.62 -0.76 -0.14
CA LEU A 91 8.74 0.12 -0.51
C LEU A 91 10.04 -0.23 0.22
N ARG A 92 9.98 -0.71 1.46
CA ARG A 92 11.18 -1.18 2.18
C ARG A 92 11.61 -2.55 1.69
N HIS A 93 10.68 -3.50 1.55
CA HIS A 93 11.02 -4.87 1.15
C HIS A 93 11.54 -4.96 -0.28
N ILE A 94 11.05 -4.11 -1.18
CA ILE A 94 11.52 -4.11 -2.57
C ILE A 94 13.01 -3.79 -2.64
N GLU A 95 13.53 -2.85 -1.85
CA GLU A 95 14.95 -2.49 -1.81
C GLU A 95 15.83 -3.70 -1.47
N PHE A 96 15.41 -4.52 -0.49
CA PHE A 96 16.11 -5.75 -0.10
C PHE A 96 15.89 -6.92 -1.06
N SER A 97 14.90 -6.81 -1.95
CA SER A 97 14.62 -7.82 -2.98
C SER A 97 15.41 -7.57 -4.26
N LEU A 98 16.13 -6.45 -4.37
CA LEU A 98 16.96 -6.13 -5.52
C LEU A 98 18.43 -6.44 -5.22
N GLU A 99 19.06 -7.20 -6.11
CA GLU A 99 20.48 -7.54 -6.06
C GLU A 99 21.17 -7.16 -7.38
N GLY A 100 22.50 -7.27 -7.43
CA GLY A 100 23.25 -7.20 -8.69
C GLY A 100 23.06 -5.89 -9.47
N VAL A 101 22.60 -6.01 -10.73
CA VAL A 101 22.37 -4.85 -11.62
C VAL A 101 21.15 -4.06 -11.15
N ALA A 102 20.11 -4.74 -10.67
CA ALA A 102 18.90 -4.09 -10.17
C ALA A 102 19.17 -3.22 -8.93
N ALA A 103 19.99 -3.71 -7.99
CA ALA A 103 20.42 -2.91 -6.83
C ALA A 103 21.19 -1.64 -7.24
N ARG A 104 22.08 -1.75 -8.23
CA ARG A 104 22.85 -0.61 -8.76
C ARG A 104 21.94 0.41 -9.44
N TRP A 105 20.99 -0.06 -10.26
CA TRP A 105 19.98 0.80 -10.87
C TRP A 105 19.15 1.54 -9.80
N PHE A 106 18.66 0.83 -8.78
CA PHE A 106 17.86 1.42 -7.70
C PHE A 106 18.62 2.47 -6.89
N SER A 107 19.92 2.23 -6.66
CA SER A 107 20.80 3.18 -5.97
C SER A 107 20.98 4.49 -6.76
N GLY A 108 20.96 4.41 -8.10
CA GLY A 108 21.08 5.56 -8.99
C GLY A 108 19.76 6.26 -9.33
N LEU A 109 18.60 5.69 -8.94
CA LEU A 109 17.28 6.18 -9.32
C LEU A 109 16.96 7.55 -8.68
N ARG A 110 16.80 8.59 -9.52
CA ARG A 110 16.49 9.96 -9.10
C ARG A 110 15.49 10.63 -10.07
N PRO A 111 14.42 11.28 -9.58
CA PRO A 111 13.91 11.24 -8.21
C PRO A 111 13.45 9.82 -7.83
N ARG A 112 13.54 9.47 -6.55
CA ARG A 112 13.06 8.17 -6.06
C ARG A 112 11.54 8.22 -5.95
N PRO A 113 10.78 7.30 -6.58
CA PRO A 113 9.34 7.27 -6.41
C PRO A 113 8.96 6.98 -4.96
N GLU A 114 8.01 7.76 -4.43
CA GLU A 114 7.50 7.63 -3.06
C GLU A 114 6.32 6.65 -2.95
N THR A 115 5.85 6.13 -4.09
CA THR A 115 4.74 5.17 -4.14
C THR A 115 5.22 3.85 -4.72
N ILE A 116 4.70 2.74 -4.18
CA ILE A 116 5.03 1.41 -4.70
C ILE A 116 4.65 1.27 -6.18
N ALA A 117 3.54 1.88 -6.61
CA ALA A 117 3.11 1.88 -8.00
C ALA A 117 4.13 2.60 -8.91
N GLY A 118 4.61 3.77 -8.48
CA GLY A 118 5.63 4.52 -9.23
C GLY A 118 6.96 3.78 -9.29
N LEU A 119 7.39 3.17 -8.19
CA LEU A 119 8.63 2.41 -8.15
C LEU A 119 8.56 1.13 -8.99
N MET A 120 7.45 0.39 -8.91
CA MET A 120 7.25 -0.82 -9.71
C MET A 120 7.18 -0.48 -11.20
N GLY A 121 6.50 0.61 -11.58
CA GLY A 121 6.47 1.10 -12.95
C GLY A 121 7.86 1.49 -13.48
N ALA A 122 8.66 2.19 -12.67
CA ALA A 122 10.04 2.53 -13.03
C ALA A 122 10.93 1.30 -13.21
N LEU A 123 10.79 0.30 -12.32
CA LEU A 123 11.53 -0.96 -12.40
C LEU A 123 11.16 -1.75 -13.65
N GLN A 124 9.87 -1.89 -13.93
CA GLN A 124 9.39 -2.55 -15.14
C GLN A 124 9.87 -1.83 -16.39
N ALA A 125 9.83 -0.49 -16.43
CA ALA A 125 10.34 0.26 -17.57
C ALA A 125 11.85 0.07 -17.79
N ALA A 126 12.63 -0.06 -16.72
CA ALA A 126 14.09 -0.21 -16.80
C ALA A 126 14.54 -1.62 -17.23
N PHE A 127 13.81 -2.66 -16.82
CA PHE A 127 14.23 -4.06 -16.99
C PHE A 127 13.33 -4.89 -17.91
N ARG A 128 12.24 -4.32 -18.45
CA ARG A 128 11.43 -5.01 -19.45
C ARG A 128 12.26 -5.25 -20.70
N HIS A 129 12.24 -6.48 -21.21
CA HIS A 129 12.86 -6.81 -22.49
C HIS A 129 12.25 -5.96 -23.60
N HIS A 130 13.08 -5.28 -24.39
CA HIS A 130 12.60 -4.38 -25.45
C HIS A 130 11.74 -5.12 -26.48
N ASN A 131 12.00 -6.42 -26.66
CA ASN A 131 11.26 -7.30 -27.56
C ASN A 131 10.28 -8.23 -26.83
N TYR A 132 9.94 -7.95 -25.56
CA TYR A 132 9.12 -8.85 -24.74
C TYR A 132 7.83 -9.30 -25.45
N ALA A 133 7.09 -8.37 -26.06
CA ALA A 133 5.88 -8.69 -26.82
C ALA A 133 6.19 -9.56 -28.06
N LEU A 134 7.22 -9.24 -28.82
CA LEU A 134 7.61 -10.00 -30.01
C LEU A 134 8.09 -11.42 -29.66
N GLU A 135 8.83 -11.56 -28.57
CA GLU A 135 9.31 -12.85 -28.05
C GLU A 135 8.14 -13.71 -27.57
N LEU A 136 7.20 -13.13 -26.81
CA LEU A 136 5.99 -13.83 -26.39
C LEU A 136 5.12 -14.24 -27.58
N GLU A 137 4.94 -13.37 -28.57
CA GLU A 137 4.22 -13.74 -29.80
C GLU A 137 4.94 -14.86 -30.57
N SER A 138 6.28 -14.84 -30.60
CA SER A 138 7.07 -15.90 -31.23
C SER A 138 6.89 -17.22 -30.49
N GLN A 139 6.95 -17.21 -29.16
CA GLN A 139 6.68 -18.38 -28.33
C GLN A 139 5.26 -18.91 -28.56
N LEU A 140 4.26 -18.03 -28.59
CA LEU A 140 2.86 -18.40 -28.80
C LEU A 140 2.65 -19.01 -30.20
N ARG A 141 3.28 -18.45 -31.24
CA ARG A 141 3.24 -19.04 -32.60
C ARG A 141 3.98 -20.37 -32.69
N ALA A 142 5.09 -20.52 -31.96
CA ALA A 142 5.88 -21.74 -31.95
C ALA A 142 5.26 -22.85 -31.09
N ARG A 143 4.41 -22.49 -30.12
CA ARG A 143 3.83 -23.44 -29.17
C ARG A 143 2.90 -24.41 -29.87
N LYS A 144 3.28 -25.69 -29.83
CA LYS A 144 2.47 -26.83 -30.27
C LYS A 144 2.34 -27.81 -29.11
N MET A 145 1.18 -28.45 -28.97
CA MET A 145 0.97 -29.48 -27.97
C MET A 145 1.98 -30.62 -28.16
N GLY A 146 2.66 -31.02 -27.09
CA GLY A 146 3.56 -32.17 -27.11
C GLY A 146 2.80 -33.48 -27.34
N VAL A 147 3.50 -34.53 -27.81
CA VAL A 147 2.87 -35.84 -28.10
C VAL A 147 2.25 -36.48 -26.85
N ASP A 148 2.86 -36.28 -25.68
CA ASP A 148 2.43 -36.82 -24.40
C ASP A 148 1.94 -35.73 -23.43
N GLU A 149 1.66 -34.53 -23.95
CA GLU A 149 1.22 -33.42 -23.12
C GLU A 149 -0.29 -33.51 -22.84
N PRO A 150 -0.72 -33.43 -21.56
CA PRO A 150 -2.14 -33.33 -21.25
C PRO A 150 -2.76 -32.08 -21.88
N VAL A 151 -3.90 -32.24 -22.54
CA VAL A 151 -4.61 -31.15 -23.24
C VAL A 151 -4.82 -29.93 -22.34
N MET A 152 -5.18 -30.14 -21.08
CA MET A 152 -5.41 -29.04 -20.13
C MET A 152 -4.15 -28.24 -19.84
N SER A 153 -2.98 -28.90 -19.73
CA SER A 153 -1.69 -28.23 -19.54
C SER A 153 -1.39 -27.31 -20.73
N TYR A 154 -1.55 -27.82 -21.95
CA TYR A 154 -1.39 -27.03 -23.16
C TYR A 154 -2.34 -25.82 -23.21
N CYS A 155 -3.62 -26.03 -22.90
CA CYS A 155 -4.60 -24.94 -22.89
C CYS A 155 -4.24 -23.85 -21.87
N TYR A 156 -3.83 -24.22 -20.66
CA TYR A 156 -3.43 -23.25 -19.65
C TYR A 156 -2.15 -22.49 -20.02
N ASP A 157 -1.18 -23.15 -20.65
CA ASP A 157 0.02 -22.50 -21.17
C ASP A 157 -0.33 -21.46 -22.23
N ILE A 158 -1.20 -21.79 -23.19
CA ILE A 158 -1.64 -20.85 -24.24
C ILE A 158 -2.38 -19.66 -23.62
N ILE A 159 -3.30 -19.91 -22.68
CA ILE A 159 -4.03 -18.84 -21.98
C ILE A 159 -3.06 -17.95 -21.20
N TYR A 160 -2.07 -18.54 -20.53
CA TYR A 160 -1.04 -17.82 -19.79
C TYR A 160 -0.22 -16.91 -20.73
N LEU A 161 0.27 -17.44 -21.85
CA LEU A 161 1.02 -16.67 -22.85
C LEU A 161 0.16 -15.52 -23.44
N CYS A 162 -1.11 -15.78 -23.75
CA CYS A 162 -2.04 -14.73 -24.20
C CYS A 162 -2.22 -13.62 -23.14
N SER A 163 -2.37 -14.00 -21.87
CA SER A 163 -2.62 -13.03 -20.79
C SER A 163 -1.48 -12.05 -20.56
N LYS A 164 -0.27 -12.38 -21.01
CA LYS A 164 0.92 -11.54 -20.90
C LYS A 164 1.09 -10.57 -22.08
N LEU A 165 0.28 -10.72 -23.13
CA LEU A 165 0.27 -9.87 -24.34
C LEU A 165 -0.90 -8.86 -24.37
N LEU A 166 -1.91 -9.02 -23.51
CA LEU A 166 -3.07 -8.13 -23.35
C LEU A 166 -2.77 -6.98 -22.38
#